data_AF-A0A7S4P1G6-F1
#
_entry.id   AF-A0A7S4P1G6-F1
#
_cell.length_a   1.000
_cell.length_b   1.000
_cell.length_c   1.000
_cell.angle_alpha   90.00
_cell.angle_beta   90.00
_cell.angle_gamma   90.00
#
_symmetry.space_group_name_H-M   'P 1'
#
loop_
_entity.id
_entity.type
_entity.pdbx_description
1 polymer ?
#
loop_
_entity_poly.entity_id
_entity_poly.type
_entity_poly.pdbx_seq_one_letter_code
_entity_poly.pdbx_strand_id
1 'polypeptide(L)'
;FTSFFFVLLFRREKKMKLSLLLICLSTILLFTCAKGEDVCSRSTAENPIQYFFVLMQENRSFDHFLGWLKSDNPNILGLTGQEFNYVNPDDTSSQKIFVDALADLVDPDFDHGLPGTSQEIQWGSQNDDIKDVLLNGFVAQNNLHVGPTNGPLSLSMFNKTSLPILSTLAVNFANFDQYFADLPGPTMPNRFFFMSGT
;
A
#
# COMPACT_ATOMS: atom_id res chain seq x y z
N PHE A 1 3.79 -7.84 -5.33
CA PHE A 1 4.57 -6.88 -6.14
C PHE A 1 4.98 -5.65 -5.35
N THR A 2 6.08 -5.06 -5.80
CA THR A 2 7.18 -4.41 -5.08
C THR A 2 6.90 -3.06 -4.38
N SER A 3 7.69 -2.82 -3.32
CA SER A 3 7.84 -1.62 -2.48
C SER A 3 6.55 -0.93 -2.01
N PHE A 4 6.13 -1.27 -0.79
CA PHE A 4 5.11 -0.50 -0.07
C PHE A 4 5.61 0.90 0.31
N PHE A 5 4.89 1.94 -0.13
CA PHE A 5 5.16 3.32 0.22
C PHE A 5 4.24 3.77 1.34
N PHE A 6 4.82 4.26 2.43
CA PHE A 6 4.10 5.12 3.37
C PHE A 6 4.51 6.57 3.09
N VAL A 7 3.56 7.37 2.61
CA VAL A 7 3.70 8.82 2.55
C VAL A 7 3.11 9.39 3.84
N LEU A 8 3.97 9.77 4.77
CA LEU A 8 3.55 10.46 6.00
C LEU A 8 3.52 11.97 5.72
N LEU A 9 2.31 12.52 5.71
CA LEU A 9 2.07 13.96 5.56
C LEU A 9 1.97 14.61 6.94
N PHE A 10 2.93 15.46 7.28
CA PHE A 10 2.89 16.21 8.54
C PHE A 10 2.31 17.61 8.30
N ARG A 11 1.24 17.93 9.03
CA ARG A 11 0.69 19.29 9.13
C ARG A 11 1.54 20.11 10.08
N ARG A 12 1.86 21.35 9.73
CA ARG A 12 2.45 22.31 10.68
C ARG A 12 1.50 22.51 11.86
N GLU A 13 1.88 22.04 13.05
CA GLU A 13 1.21 22.48 14.27
C GLU A 13 1.47 23.98 14.45
N LYS A 14 0.45 24.80 14.18
CA LYS A 14 0.41 26.14 14.75
C LYS A 14 0.24 25.92 16.25
N LYS A 15 1.33 26.10 17.00
CA LYS A 15 1.43 26.13 18.47
C LYS A 15 0.07 26.12 19.17
N MET A 16 -0.22 25.04 19.89
CA MET A 16 -1.24 24.96 20.93
C MET A 16 -1.42 26.30 21.66
N LYS A 17 -2.54 27.00 21.40
CA LYS A 17 -3.25 27.87 22.36
C LYS A 17 -4.72 27.96 21.96
N LEU A 18 -5.45 26.86 22.19
CA LEU A 18 -6.91 26.81 22.06
C LEU A 18 -7.63 27.61 23.18
N SER A 19 -6.91 28.09 24.19
CA SER A 19 -7.47 28.90 25.28
C SER A 19 -7.69 30.38 24.95
N LEU A 20 -7.16 30.91 23.83
CA LEU A 20 -7.29 32.33 23.48
C LEU A 20 -8.36 32.64 22.42
N LEU A 21 -8.83 31.64 21.67
CA LEU A 21 -9.74 31.85 20.53
C LEU A 21 -11.19 32.18 20.98
N LEU A 22 -11.58 31.76 22.18
CA LEU A 22 -12.90 32.03 22.75
C LEU A 22 -13.02 33.44 23.36
N ILE A 23 -11.91 34.15 23.60
CA ILE A 23 -11.93 35.47 24.24
C ILE A 23 -12.01 36.60 23.20
N CYS A 24 -11.52 36.40 21.97
CA CYS A 24 -11.59 37.43 20.93
C CYS A 24 -12.89 37.43 20.11
N LEU A 25 -13.72 36.39 20.20
CA LEU A 25 -14.94 36.29 19.38
C LEU A 25 -16.11 37.15 19.90
N SER A 26 -16.02 37.72 21.11
CA SER A 26 -17.10 38.53 21.70
C SER A 26 -16.94 40.04 21.48
N THR A 27 -15.82 40.53 20.95
CA THR A 27 -15.54 41.98 20.84
C THR A 27 -15.59 42.56 19.43
N ILE A 28 -15.79 41.75 18.38
CA ILE A 28 -15.75 42.21 16.97
C ILE A 28 -17.15 42.12 16.33
N LEU A 29 -18.17 42.65 17.01
CA LEU A 29 -19.54 42.76 16.45
C LEU A 29 -20.08 44.19 16.42
N LEU A 30 -19.21 45.18 16.64
CA LEU A 30 -19.54 46.59 16.59
C LEU A 30 -18.43 47.34 15.87
N PHE A 31 -18.38 47.32 14.54
CA PHE A 31 -18.02 48.47 13.72
C PHE A 31 -18.45 48.24 12.28
N THR A 32 -19.25 49.20 11.81
CA THR A 32 -19.94 49.30 10.52
C THR A 32 -19.07 49.86 9.40
N CYS A 33 -19.42 49.46 8.17
CA CYS A 33 -19.49 50.26 6.94
C CYS A 33 -18.19 50.62 6.16
N ALA A 34 -18.25 50.27 4.87
CA ALA A 34 -17.91 51.05 3.68
C ALA A 34 -16.65 50.68 2.87
N LYS A 35 -16.90 50.73 1.54
CA LYS A 35 -16.01 50.84 0.38
C LYS A 35 -15.43 49.55 -0.18
N GLY A 36 -15.76 49.33 -1.46
CA GLY A 36 -15.27 48.23 -2.25
C GLY A 36 -13.86 48.46 -2.78
N GLU A 37 -13.27 47.36 -3.21
CA GLU A 37 -12.17 47.29 -4.16
C GLU A 37 -12.26 45.91 -4.86
N ASP A 38 -12.00 45.95 -6.16
CA ASP A 38 -11.87 44.83 -7.07
C ASP A 38 -10.66 43.97 -6.66
N VAL A 39 -10.86 42.72 -6.26
CA VAL A 39 -9.83 41.68 -6.39
C VAL A 39 -10.53 40.34 -6.58
N CYS A 40 -10.34 39.72 -7.75
CA CYS A 40 -10.41 38.26 -7.88
C CYS A 40 -9.30 37.67 -6.99
N SER A 41 -9.56 37.64 -5.69
CA SER A 41 -8.74 36.95 -4.72
C SER A 41 -9.02 35.48 -4.93
N ARG A 42 -8.27 34.87 -5.86
CA ARG A 42 -8.06 33.43 -5.81
C ARG A 42 -7.38 33.21 -4.47
N SER A 43 -8.17 32.82 -3.47
CA SER A 43 -7.70 32.26 -2.22
C SER A 43 -6.72 31.14 -2.59
N THR A 44 -5.44 31.47 -2.66
CA THR A 44 -4.37 30.48 -2.61
C THR A 44 -4.39 30.01 -1.17
N ALA A 45 -5.33 29.12 -0.84
CA ALA A 45 -5.31 28.43 0.43
C ALA A 45 -3.90 27.86 0.57
N GLU A 46 -3.11 28.42 1.49
CA GLU A 46 -1.75 27.96 1.74
C GLU A 46 -1.82 26.45 1.96
N ASN A 47 -1.05 25.68 1.17
CA ASN A 47 -0.97 24.25 1.39
C ASN A 47 -0.48 24.02 2.83
N PRO A 48 -1.28 23.41 3.71
CA PRO A 48 -0.89 23.23 5.10
C PRO A 48 0.27 22.24 5.27
N ILE A 49 0.62 21.48 4.22
CA ILE A 49 1.72 20.54 4.18
C ILE A 49 2.98 21.27 3.69
N GLN A 50 4.01 21.32 4.54
CA GLN A 50 5.29 21.97 4.23
C GLN A 50 6.42 20.96 4.01
N TYR A 51 6.29 19.77 4.57
CA TYR A 51 7.28 18.71 4.52
C TYR A 51 6.60 17.40 4.16
N PHE A 52 7.20 16.69 3.23
CA PHE A 52 6.86 15.31 2.90
C PHE A 52 8.05 14.43 3.28
N PHE A 53 7.78 13.34 3.98
CA PHE A 53 8.76 12.29 4.22
C PHE A 53 8.30 11.06 3.48
N VAL A 54 9.19 10.49 2.67
CA VAL A 54 8.93 9.28 1.90
C VAL A 54 9.69 8.15 2.57
N LEU A 55 8.95 7.21 3.14
CA LEU A 55 9.50 5.93 3.57
C LEU A 55 9.24 4.91 2.46
N MET A 56 10.30 4.53 1.76
CA MET A 56 10.24 3.53 0.70
C MET A 56 10.72 2.18 1.24
N GLN A 57 9.77 1.28 1.49
CA GLN A 57 10.07 -0.09 1.91
C GLN A 57 10.55 -0.95 0.73
N GLU A 58 10.96 -2.18 0.99
CA GLU A 58 11.50 -3.10 -0.01
C GLU A 58 10.77 -4.45 0.03
N ASN A 59 10.60 -5.06 -1.15
CA ASN A 59 10.24 -6.47 -1.38
C ASN A 59 9.02 -7.01 -0.60
N ARG A 60 8.01 -6.16 -0.36
CA ARG A 60 6.79 -6.53 0.38
C ARG A 60 5.55 -5.90 -0.26
N SER A 61 4.51 -6.72 -0.43
CA SER A 61 3.22 -6.34 -1.04
C SER A 61 2.23 -5.79 0.00
N PHE A 62 1.12 -5.21 -0.48
CA PHE A 62 0.05 -4.69 0.38
C PHE A 62 -0.49 -5.83 1.22
N ASP A 63 -0.88 -6.90 0.55
CA ASP A 63 -1.49 -8.07 1.15
C ASP A 63 -0.61 -8.67 2.23
N HIS A 64 0.71 -8.73 1.99
CA HIS A 64 1.64 -9.30 2.95
C HIS A 64 1.75 -8.49 4.26
N PHE A 65 1.69 -7.15 4.22
CA PHE A 65 1.76 -6.33 5.44
C PHE A 65 0.40 -5.99 6.05
N LEU A 66 -0.58 -5.72 5.19
CA LEU A 66 -1.82 -5.03 5.52
C LEU A 66 -3.06 -5.71 4.92
N GLY A 67 -2.93 -6.89 4.29
CA GLY A 67 -4.07 -7.63 3.74
C GLY A 67 -5.16 -7.89 4.78
N TRP A 68 -4.78 -8.06 6.04
CA TRP A 68 -5.67 -8.21 7.19
C TRP A 68 -6.59 -7.00 7.43
N LEU A 69 -6.29 -5.81 6.92
CA LEU A 69 -7.14 -4.63 7.10
C LEU A 69 -8.56 -4.84 6.56
N LYS A 70 -8.74 -5.75 5.61
CA LYS A 70 -10.07 -6.09 5.07
C LYS A 70 -11.02 -6.64 6.14
N SER A 71 -10.52 -7.36 7.14
CA SER A 71 -11.35 -7.85 8.24
C SER A 71 -11.90 -6.72 9.12
N ASP A 72 -11.12 -5.64 9.26
CA ASP A 72 -11.49 -4.47 10.06
C ASP A 72 -12.33 -3.46 9.27
N ASN A 73 -12.06 -3.33 7.96
CA ASN A 73 -12.79 -2.45 7.05
C ASN A 73 -13.05 -3.17 5.72
N PRO A 74 -14.30 -3.63 5.46
CA PRO A 74 -14.62 -4.42 4.27
C PRO A 74 -14.46 -3.64 2.95
N ASN A 75 -14.40 -2.31 3.00
CA ASN A 75 -14.17 -1.45 1.84
C ASN A 75 -12.71 -1.48 1.35
N ILE A 76 -11.78 -1.98 2.18
CA ILE A 76 -10.38 -2.14 1.77
C ILE A 76 -10.23 -3.36 0.87
N LEU A 77 -9.48 -3.18 -0.21
CA LEU A 77 -9.04 -4.26 -1.09
C LEU A 77 -7.84 -4.98 -0.46
N GLY A 78 -8.12 -5.96 0.41
CA GLY A 78 -7.13 -6.86 1.00
C GLY A 78 -7.58 -8.33 0.93
N LEU A 79 -7.06 -9.16 1.83
CA LEU A 79 -7.27 -10.60 1.83
C LEU A 79 -8.43 -11.04 2.73
N THR A 80 -9.19 -12.02 2.28
CA THR A 80 -10.28 -12.65 3.06
C THR A 80 -9.88 -13.95 3.74
N GLY A 81 -8.75 -14.54 3.36
CA GLY A 81 -8.36 -15.89 3.81
C GLY A 81 -8.89 -17.01 2.91
N GLN A 82 -9.66 -16.67 1.87
CA GLN A 82 -10.22 -17.64 0.92
C GLN A 82 -9.45 -17.65 -0.40
N GLU A 83 -8.59 -16.67 -0.63
CA GLU A 83 -7.69 -16.61 -1.77
C GLU A 83 -6.68 -17.75 -1.69
N PHE A 84 -6.36 -18.35 -2.83
CA PHE A 84 -5.44 -19.48 -2.89
C PHE A 84 -4.71 -19.53 -4.23
N ASN A 85 -3.58 -20.23 -4.26
CA ASN A 85 -2.99 -20.77 -5.49
C ASN A 85 -2.90 -22.28 -5.39
N TYR A 86 -2.87 -22.92 -6.55
CA TYR A 86 -2.52 -24.33 -6.66
C TYR A 86 -1.00 -24.49 -6.55
N VAL A 87 -0.53 -25.59 -5.94
CA VAL A 87 0.90 -25.94 -5.96
C VAL A 87 1.38 -26.15 -7.40
N ASN A 88 0.54 -26.75 -8.24
CA ASN A 88 0.72 -26.80 -9.69
C ASN A 88 -0.47 -26.09 -10.38
N PRO A 89 -0.30 -24.88 -10.93
CA PRO A 89 -1.38 -24.13 -11.57
C PRO A 89 -1.96 -24.81 -12.81
N ASP A 90 -1.19 -25.68 -13.46
CA ASP A 90 -1.62 -26.44 -14.63
C ASP A 90 -2.49 -27.66 -14.26
N ASP A 91 -2.61 -27.97 -12.96
CA ASP A 91 -3.41 -29.08 -12.43
C ASP A 91 -4.37 -28.61 -11.32
N THR A 92 -5.64 -28.47 -11.69
CA THR A 92 -6.72 -28.08 -10.76
C THR A 92 -7.03 -29.11 -9.68
N SER A 93 -6.49 -30.32 -9.78
CA SER A 93 -6.58 -31.34 -8.73
C SER A 93 -5.42 -31.26 -7.72
N SER A 94 -4.43 -30.41 -7.99
CA SER A 94 -3.28 -30.23 -7.10
C SER A 94 -3.68 -29.53 -5.80
N GLN A 95 -2.81 -29.64 -4.80
CA GLN A 95 -3.04 -29.04 -3.50
C GLN A 95 -3.24 -27.53 -3.62
N LYS A 96 -4.24 -27.00 -2.90
CA LYS A 96 -4.43 -25.56 -2.71
C LYS A 96 -3.62 -25.08 -1.52
N ILE A 97 -2.91 -23.99 -1.71
CA ILE A 97 -2.30 -23.20 -0.64
C ILE A 97 -3.14 -21.95 -0.50
N PHE A 98 -3.79 -21.80 0.65
CA PHE A 98 -4.58 -20.61 0.96
C PHE A 98 -3.68 -19.55 1.57
N VAL A 99 -4.07 -18.29 1.41
CA VAL A 99 -3.44 -17.20 2.16
C VAL A 99 -3.68 -17.39 3.66
N ASP A 100 -2.67 -17.09 4.48
CA ASP A 100 -2.74 -17.18 5.93
C ASP A 100 -2.12 -15.97 6.61
N ALA A 101 -2.28 -15.86 7.92
CA ALA A 101 -1.74 -14.76 8.73
C ALA A 101 -0.49 -15.18 9.53
N LEU A 102 0.34 -16.05 8.95
CA LEU A 102 1.47 -16.71 9.63
C LEU A 102 2.85 -16.24 9.14
N ALA A 103 2.94 -15.13 8.39
CA ALA A 103 4.23 -14.61 7.94
C ALA A 103 5.15 -14.29 9.14
N ASP A 104 6.44 -14.55 8.98
CA ASP A 104 7.46 -14.29 9.98
C ASP A 104 8.34 -13.10 9.56
N LEU A 105 9.05 -12.51 10.50
CA LEU A 105 9.97 -11.39 10.23
C LEU A 105 11.13 -11.82 9.32
N VAL A 106 11.44 -13.12 9.29
CA VAL A 106 12.50 -13.71 8.48
C VAL A 106 11.87 -14.67 7.47
N ASP A 107 11.39 -14.12 6.36
CA ASP A 107 10.91 -14.91 5.23
C ASP A 107 11.99 -15.06 4.15
N PRO A 108 11.92 -16.12 3.33
CA PRO A 108 12.69 -16.25 2.11
C PRO A 108 12.57 -15.00 1.21
N ASP A 109 13.62 -14.70 0.46
CA ASP A 109 13.56 -13.70 -0.60
C ASP A 109 12.86 -14.31 -1.81
N PHE A 110 11.57 -14.03 -1.95
CA PHE A 110 10.75 -14.49 -3.07
C PHE A 110 11.15 -13.78 -4.38
N ASP A 111 10.84 -14.40 -5.51
CA ASP A 111 11.25 -13.89 -6.80
C ASP A 111 10.55 -12.55 -7.10
N HIS A 112 11.33 -11.48 -7.06
CA HIS A 112 10.89 -10.12 -7.34
C HIS A 112 11.54 -9.58 -8.62
N GLY A 113 12.14 -10.45 -9.44
CA GLY A 113 12.59 -10.14 -10.78
C GLY A 113 11.41 -10.08 -11.75
N LEU A 114 11.55 -9.34 -12.86
CA LEU A 114 10.50 -9.23 -13.87
C LEU A 114 10.02 -10.59 -14.42
N PRO A 115 10.90 -11.55 -14.77
CA PRO A 115 10.46 -12.84 -15.27
C PRO A 115 9.64 -13.64 -14.24
N GLY A 116 10.09 -13.68 -12.99
CA GLY A 116 9.36 -14.40 -11.93
C GLY A 116 8.04 -13.73 -11.59
N THR A 117 8.08 -12.41 -11.43
CA THR A 117 6.89 -11.58 -11.28
C THR A 117 5.84 -11.88 -12.36
N SER A 118 6.22 -11.92 -13.63
CA SER A 118 5.28 -12.22 -14.71
C SER A 118 4.65 -13.61 -14.56
N GLN A 119 5.45 -14.60 -14.13
CA GLN A 119 4.98 -15.97 -13.86
C GLN A 119 4.04 -16.04 -12.66
N GLU A 120 4.25 -15.25 -11.61
CA GLU A 120 3.32 -15.17 -10.49
C GLU A 120 1.96 -14.59 -10.89
N ILE A 121 1.96 -13.54 -11.74
CA ILE A 121 0.74 -12.85 -12.19
C ILE A 121 -0.06 -13.69 -13.20
N GLN A 122 0.62 -14.37 -14.13
CA GLN A 122 -0.04 -14.99 -15.28
C GLN A 122 0.56 -16.35 -15.63
N TRP A 123 0.72 -17.24 -14.65
CA TRP A 123 1.28 -18.57 -14.90
C TRP A 123 0.52 -19.30 -15.99
N GLY A 124 1.25 -19.76 -17.01
CA GLY A 124 0.70 -20.52 -18.13
C GLY A 124 -0.10 -19.66 -19.13
N SER A 125 -0.22 -18.35 -18.91
CA SER A 125 -0.84 -17.45 -19.90
C SER A 125 0.03 -17.33 -21.14
N GLN A 126 -0.62 -17.41 -22.30
CA GLN A 126 -0.02 -17.11 -23.60
C GLN A 126 -0.50 -15.74 -24.12
N ASN A 127 -1.33 -15.04 -23.34
CA ASN A 127 -1.94 -13.77 -23.70
C ASN A 127 -1.38 -12.68 -22.80
N ASP A 128 -0.88 -11.60 -23.40
CA ASP A 128 -0.47 -10.39 -22.69
C ASP A 128 -1.65 -9.44 -22.38
N ASP A 129 -2.90 -9.87 -22.61
CA ASP A 129 -4.08 -9.01 -22.40
C ASP A 129 -4.44 -8.93 -20.90
N ILE A 130 -4.55 -7.70 -20.39
CA ILE A 130 -4.77 -7.37 -18.97
C ILE A 130 -6.18 -7.80 -18.49
N LYS A 131 -7.08 -8.16 -19.40
CA LYS A 131 -8.47 -8.51 -19.06
C LYS A 131 -8.62 -9.81 -18.26
N ASP A 132 -7.64 -10.71 -18.36
CA ASP A 132 -7.69 -12.04 -17.75
C ASP A 132 -6.47 -12.29 -16.84
N VAL A 133 -6.13 -11.33 -15.98
CA VAL A 133 -5.05 -11.50 -14.99
C VAL A 133 -5.41 -12.62 -14.00
N LEU A 134 -4.54 -13.64 -13.90
CA LEU A 134 -4.84 -14.89 -13.22
C LEU A 134 -4.43 -14.90 -11.73
N LEU A 135 -3.34 -14.23 -11.37
CA LEU A 135 -2.72 -14.21 -10.03
C LEU A 135 -2.56 -15.61 -9.42
N ASN A 136 -2.21 -16.59 -10.26
CA ASN A 136 -2.26 -18.01 -9.94
C ASN A 136 -0.88 -18.66 -9.73
N GLY A 137 0.21 -17.91 -9.94
CA GLY A 137 1.56 -18.47 -10.04
C GLY A 137 2.46 -18.28 -8.83
N PHE A 138 2.03 -17.60 -7.77
CA PHE A 138 2.90 -17.23 -6.63
C PHE A 138 3.61 -18.45 -6.03
N VAL A 139 2.85 -19.50 -5.72
CA VAL A 139 3.40 -20.73 -5.14
C VAL A 139 4.29 -21.47 -6.15
N ALA A 140 3.84 -21.58 -7.40
CA ALA A 140 4.56 -22.33 -8.43
C ALA A 140 5.92 -21.70 -8.77
N GLN A 141 5.93 -20.38 -9.00
CA GLN A 141 7.15 -19.64 -9.28
C GLN A 141 8.11 -19.68 -8.08
N ASN A 142 7.61 -19.46 -6.87
CA ASN A 142 8.49 -19.48 -5.69
C ASN A 142 8.94 -20.89 -5.30
N ASN A 143 8.21 -21.95 -5.65
CA ASN A 143 8.71 -23.31 -5.54
C ASN A 143 9.95 -23.54 -6.42
N LEU A 144 10.01 -22.90 -7.60
CA LEU A 144 11.20 -22.93 -8.47
C LEU A 144 12.34 -22.06 -7.92
N HIS A 145 12.02 -20.93 -7.27
CA HIS A 145 13.01 -19.97 -6.79
C HIS A 145 13.64 -20.36 -5.44
N VAL A 146 12.81 -20.61 -4.42
CA VAL A 146 13.24 -20.87 -3.01
C VAL A 146 12.94 -22.30 -2.55
N GLY A 147 12.41 -23.14 -3.43
CA GLY A 147 12.12 -24.55 -3.17
C GLY A 147 10.71 -24.82 -2.63
N PRO A 148 10.21 -26.06 -2.74
CA PRO A 148 8.81 -26.41 -2.45
C PRO A 148 8.41 -26.29 -0.97
N THR A 149 9.39 -26.27 -0.06
CA THR A 149 9.16 -26.02 1.36
C THR A 149 8.80 -24.56 1.63
N ASN A 150 9.44 -23.64 0.89
CA ASN A 150 9.38 -22.22 1.14
C ASN A 150 8.44 -21.48 0.19
N GLY A 151 8.24 -21.98 -1.03
CA GLY A 151 7.35 -21.35 -2.01
C GLY A 151 5.92 -21.10 -1.51
N PRO A 152 5.30 -21.99 -0.71
CA PRO A 152 3.98 -21.72 -0.12
C PRO A 152 3.92 -20.48 0.77
N LEU A 153 5.04 -20.10 1.41
CA LEU A 153 5.12 -18.91 2.29
C LEU A 153 4.93 -17.59 1.51
N SER A 154 5.00 -17.60 0.18
CA SER A 154 4.70 -16.43 -0.66
C SER A 154 3.26 -15.94 -0.53
N LEU A 155 2.34 -16.79 -0.04
CA LEU A 155 0.94 -16.47 0.22
C LEU A 155 0.66 -16.09 1.69
N SER A 156 1.66 -16.12 2.56
CA SER A 156 1.49 -15.72 3.96
C SER A 156 1.52 -14.20 4.09
N MET A 157 0.66 -13.66 4.96
CA MET A 157 0.68 -12.26 5.40
C MET A 157 0.96 -12.17 6.90
N PHE A 158 1.40 -10.99 7.33
CA PHE A 158 1.49 -10.68 8.74
C PHE A 158 0.09 -10.50 9.32
N ASN A 159 -0.07 -10.90 10.59
CA ASN A 159 -1.24 -10.50 11.36
C ASN A 159 -1.08 -9.06 11.88
N LYS A 160 -2.21 -8.48 12.34
CA LYS A 160 -2.30 -7.13 12.90
C LYS A 160 -1.29 -6.82 14.02
N THR A 161 -0.79 -7.82 14.73
CA THR A 161 0.12 -7.63 15.88
C THR A 161 1.59 -7.79 15.52
N SER A 162 1.92 -8.41 14.39
CA SER A 162 3.32 -8.66 14.00
C SER A 162 4.09 -7.39 13.68
N LEU A 163 3.42 -6.38 13.09
CA LEU A 163 4.02 -5.11 12.69
C LEU A 163 3.33 -3.94 13.39
N PRO A 164 3.54 -3.74 14.71
CA PRO A 164 2.73 -2.83 15.51
C PRO A 164 2.82 -1.37 15.06
N ILE A 165 3.99 -0.93 14.59
CA ILE A 165 4.19 0.45 14.09
C ILE A 165 3.42 0.64 12.78
N LEU A 166 3.62 -0.23 11.78
CA LEU A 166 2.93 -0.13 10.50
C LEU A 166 1.42 -0.30 10.65
N SER A 167 0.98 -1.20 11.51
CA SER A 167 -0.45 -1.41 11.81
C SER A 167 -1.07 -0.18 12.46
N THR A 168 -0.36 0.47 13.38
CA THR A 168 -0.82 1.72 14.00
C THR A 168 -0.93 2.84 12.96
N LEU A 169 0.06 2.97 12.07
CA LEU A 169 0.03 3.95 11.00
C LEU A 169 -1.13 3.68 10.04
N ALA A 170 -1.34 2.43 9.63
CA ALA A 170 -2.40 2.06 8.72
C ALA A 170 -3.80 2.34 9.31
N VAL A 171 -4.02 2.08 10.60
CA VAL A 171 -5.33 2.31 11.23
C VAL A 171 -5.63 3.80 11.45
N ASN A 172 -4.61 4.62 11.72
CA ASN A 172 -4.80 6.02 12.13
C ASN A 172 -4.59 7.06 11.01
N PHE A 173 -4.06 6.63 9.86
CA PHE A 173 -3.77 7.51 8.73
C PHE A 173 -4.41 6.99 7.43
N ALA A 174 -4.30 7.77 6.36
CA ALA A 174 -4.80 7.37 5.05
C ALA A 174 -3.94 6.24 4.46
N ASN A 175 -4.61 5.22 3.90
CA ASN A 175 -4.00 4.17 3.10
C ASN A 175 -4.44 4.29 1.65
N PHE A 176 -3.59 3.80 0.75
CA PHE A 176 -3.91 3.63 -0.66
C PHE A 176 -3.85 2.13 -0.96
N ASP A 177 -5.00 1.49 -1.09
CA ASP A 177 -5.16 0.04 -1.35
C ASP A 177 -5.24 -0.28 -2.86
N GLN A 178 -5.01 0.73 -3.70
CA GLN A 178 -4.90 0.63 -5.16
C GLN A 178 -3.67 1.41 -5.67
N TYR A 179 -2.57 1.33 -4.93
CA TYR A 179 -1.27 1.87 -5.34
C TYR A 179 -0.38 0.73 -5.83
N PHE A 180 0.03 0.79 -7.09
CA PHE A 180 0.78 -0.28 -7.75
C PHE A 180 2.17 0.20 -8.16
N ALA A 181 3.12 -0.74 -8.25
CA ALA A 181 4.43 -0.50 -8.84
C ALA A 181 4.28 -0.18 -10.35
N ASP A 182 5.06 0.78 -10.84
CA ASP A 182 5.06 1.15 -12.27
C ASP A 182 5.54 0.01 -13.17
N LEU A 183 6.48 -0.80 -12.66
CA LEU A 183 6.93 -2.02 -13.31
C LEU A 183 6.73 -3.21 -12.36
N PRO A 184 6.08 -4.29 -12.81
CA PRO A 184 5.99 -5.52 -12.05
C PRO A 184 7.36 -6.20 -12.11
N GLY A 185 8.22 -5.87 -11.16
CA GLY A 185 9.62 -6.29 -11.16
C GLY A 185 10.45 -5.66 -10.03
N PRO A 186 11.77 -5.60 -10.18
CA PRO A 186 12.67 -5.44 -9.04
C PRO A 186 12.67 -4.02 -8.47
N THR A 187 13.38 -3.88 -7.35
CA THR A 187 13.50 -2.63 -6.58
C THR A 187 13.93 -1.44 -7.43
N MET A 188 15.06 -1.57 -8.14
CA MET A 188 15.72 -0.40 -8.76
C MET A 188 14.86 0.32 -9.81
N PRO A 189 14.23 -0.35 -10.80
CA PRO A 189 13.33 0.31 -11.75
C PRO A 189 12.23 1.12 -11.06
N ASN A 190 11.56 0.56 -10.04
CA ASN A 190 10.48 1.24 -9.32
C ASN A 190 10.98 2.41 -8.46
N ARG A 191 12.21 2.34 -7.93
CA ARG A 191 12.83 3.51 -7.29
C ARG A 191 13.11 4.62 -8.30
N PHE A 192 13.51 4.29 -9.52
CA PHE A 192 13.69 5.27 -10.58
C PHE A 192 12.35 5.88 -10.98
N PHE A 193 11.33 5.09 -11.31
CA PHE A 193 10.01 5.64 -11.63
C PHE A 193 9.47 6.56 -10.54
N PHE A 194 9.63 6.20 -9.26
CA PHE A 194 9.23 7.07 -8.15
C PHE A 194 9.98 8.42 -8.16
N MET A 195 11.28 8.42 -8.48
CA MET A 195 12.13 9.61 -8.42
C MET A 195 12.07 10.47 -9.70
N SER A 196 11.95 9.85 -10.88
CA SER A 196 11.98 10.53 -12.19
C SER A 196 10.64 10.58 -12.91
N GLY A 197 9.65 9.79 -12.51
CA GLY A 197 8.36 9.67 -13.21
C GLY A 197 8.47 9.00 -14.59
N THR A 198 9.60 8.35 -14.88
CA THR A 198 9.91 7.62 -16.12
C THR A 198 11.07 6.67 -15.91
#